data_AF-A0A8X7QYU9-F1
#
_entry.id   AF-A0A8X7QYU9-F1
#
_cell.length_a   1.000
_cell.length_b   1.000
_cell.length_c   1.000
_cell.angle_alpha   90.00
_cell.angle_beta   90.00
_cell.angle_gamma   90.00
#
_symmetry.space_group_name_H-M   'P 1'
#
loop_
_entity.id
_entity.type
_entity.pdbx_description
1 polymer ?
#
loop_
_entity_poly.entity_id
_entity_poly.type
_entity_poly.pdbx_seq_one_letter_code
_entity_poly.pdbx_strand_id
1 'polypeptide(L)'
;MDKSRNLYDLQELVATTIIANSENLNGFEKYVDLALRCVDGEGVKRPSMGEVVKEIENIMQLAGLNPYIDSATNSRTYQEASKGSGDPYG
;
A
#
# COMPACT_ATOMS: atom_id res chain seq x y z
N MET A 1 -2.74 17.09 -13.20
CA MET A 1 -1.59 16.28 -12.75
C MET A 1 -0.71 16.03 -13.97
N ASP A 2 0.52 16.52 -13.94
CA ASP A 2 1.45 16.43 -15.07
C ASP A 2 2.49 15.35 -14.79
N LYS A 3 2.33 14.18 -15.44
CA LYS A 3 3.22 13.03 -15.23
C LYS A 3 4.66 13.24 -15.71
N SER A 4 4.92 14.30 -16.48
CA SER A 4 6.27 14.63 -16.95
C SER A 4 7.09 15.39 -15.91
N ARG A 5 6.43 15.92 -14.87
CA ARG A 5 7.05 16.69 -13.79
C ARG A 5 7.28 15.82 -12.56
N ASN A 6 8.29 16.18 -11.79
CA ASN A 6 8.60 15.53 -10.52
C ASN A 6 7.39 15.55 -9.58
N LEU A 7 7.10 14.41 -8.94
CA LEU A 7 5.95 14.23 -8.05
C LEU A 7 4.61 14.59 -8.71
N TYR A 8 4.58 14.54 -10.05
CA TYR A 8 3.42 14.81 -10.88
C TYR A 8 2.76 16.19 -10.71
N ASP A 9 3.53 17.19 -10.28
CA ASP A 9 3.05 18.54 -9.96
C ASP A 9 2.03 18.55 -8.79
N LEU A 10 2.10 17.55 -7.90
CA LEU A 10 1.21 17.38 -6.74
C LEU A 10 1.75 18.03 -5.46
N GLN A 11 2.82 18.82 -5.54
CA GLN A 11 3.46 19.43 -4.38
C GLN A 11 2.47 20.27 -3.57
N GLU A 12 1.53 21.00 -4.19
CA GLU A 12 0.54 21.79 -3.46
C GLU A 12 -0.50 20.95 -2.69
N LEU A 13 -0.70 19.70 -3.09
CA LEU A 13 -1.69 18.79 -2.50
C LEU A 13 -1.08 17.85 -1.46
N VAL A 14 0.23 17.63 -1.55
CA VAL A 14 1.01 16.81 -0.63
C VAL A 14 1.39 17.65 0.58
N ALA A 15 1.28 17.09 1.80
CA ALA A 15 1.57 17.83 3.02
C ALA A 15 2.99 18.43 3.00
N THR A 16 3.14 19.69 3.45
CA THR A 16 4.41 20.43 3.44
C THR A 16 5.57 19.66 4.09
N THR A 17 5.28 18.84 5.10
CA THR A 17 6.26 17.98 5.78
C THR A 17 6.80 16.86 4.88
N ILE A 18 6.00 16.38 3.93
CA ILE A 18 6.40 15.38 2.93
C ILE A 18 7.25 16.06 1.84
N ILE A 19 6.88 17.27 1.42
CA ILE A 19 7.66 18.08 0.45
C ILE A 19 9.03 18.46 1.02
N ALA A 20 9.12 18.78 2.31
CA ALA A 20 10.39 19.08 2.98
C ALA A 20 11.39 17.90 2.90
N ASN A 21 10.89 16.67 2.71
CA ASN A 21 11.69 15.46 2.51
C ASN A 21 11.65 14.97 1.04
N SER A 22 11.25 15.83 0.10
CA SER A 22 10.97 15.48 -1.31
C SER A 22 12.14 14.84 -2.06
N GLU A 23 13.38 15.12 -1.67
CA GLU A 23 14.59 14.49 -2.25
C GLU A 23 14.65 12.97 -2.01
N ASN A 24 13.82 12.41 -1.12
CA ASN A 24 13.82 10.98 -0.75
C ASN A 24 12.48 10.26 -0.98
N LEU A 25 11.56 10.80 -1.78
CA LEU A 25 10.25 10.18 -2.06
C LEU A 25 10.32 9.09 -3.15
N ASN A 26 11.31 8.21 -3.04
CA ASN A 26 11.45 7.07 -3.95
C ASN A 26 10.18 6.23 -3.94
N GLY A 27 9.60 6.00 -5.13
CA GLY A 27 8.37 5.23 -5.29
C GLY A 27 7.07 6.03 -5.16
N PHE A 28 7.10 7.33 -4.87
CA PHE A 28 5.89 8.16 -4.81
C PHE A 28 5.11 8.16 -6.13
N GLU A 29 5.79 8.36 -7.25
CA GLU A 29 5.16 8.35 -8.58
C GLU A 29 4.48 7.01 -8.88
N LYS A 30 5.13 5.89 -8.53
CA LYS A 30 4.54 4.54 -8.63
C LYS A 30 3.33 4.36 -7.73
N TYR A 31 3.36 4.92 -6.51
CA TYR A 31 2.22 4.89 -5.61
C TYR A 31 1.03 5.65 -6.19
N VAL A 32 1.26 6.84 -6.76
CA VAL A 32 0.20 7.61 -7.42
C VAL A 32 -0.36 6.86 -8.63
N ASP A 33 0.50 6.23 -9.44
CA ASP A 33 0.07 5.40 -10.58
C ASP A 33 -0.78 4.20 -10.15
N LEU A 34 -0.43 3.54 -9.04
CA LEU A 34 -1.25 2.48 -8.45
C LEU A 34 -2.60 3.02 -7.96
N ALA A 35 -2.60 4.13 -7.23
CA ALA A 35 -3.82 4.76 -6.73
C ALA A 35 -4.78 5.13 -7.87
N LEU A 36 -4.25 5.68 -8.98
CA LEU A 36 -5.05 6.01 -10.17
C LEU A 36 -5.67 4.77 -10.83
N ARG A 37 -4.95 3.64 -10.89
CA ARG A 37 -5.50 2.38 -11.40
C ARG A 37 -6.57 1.79 -10.49
N CYS A 38 -6.42 1.90 -9.16
CA CYS A 38 -7.44 1.44 -8.21
C CYS A 38 -8.80 2.13 -8.41
N VAL A 39 -8.80 3.38 -8.90
CA VAL A 39 -10.01 4.18 -9.12
C VAL A 39 -10.39 4.32 -10.60
N ASP A 40 -9.84 3.46 -11.48
CA ASP A 40 -10.15 3.49 -12.90
C ASP A 40 -11.67 3.39 -13.14
N GLY A 41 -12.18 4.14 -14.11
CA GLY A 41 -13.60 4.13 -14.47
C GLY A 41 -14.07 2.77 -14.98
N GLU A 42 -13.17 1.98 -15.57
CA GLU A 42 -13.44 0.63 -16.03
C GLU A 42 -13.01 -0.39 -14.96
N GLY A 43 -13.98 -1.12 -14.40
CA GLY A 43 -13.70 -2.10 -13.34
C GLY A 43 -12.68 -3.18 -13.72
N VAL A 44 -12.58 -3.53 -15.02
CA VAL A 44 -11.61 -4.50 -15.55
C VAL A 44 -10.16 -3.99 -15.55
N LYS A 45 -9.95 -2.68 -15.46
CA LYS A 45 -8.62 -2.06 -15.37
C LYS A 45 -8.15 -1.90 -13.92
N ARG A 46 -9.05 -2.09 -12.95
CA ARG A 46 -8.71 -2.03 -11.54
C ARG A 46 -7.93 -3.28 -11.15
N PRO A 47 -6.78 -3.14 -10.46
CA PRO A 47 -6.03 -4.28 -9.98
C PRO A 47 -6.83 -5.04 -8.92
N SER A 48 -6.59 -6.34 -8.83
CA SER A 48 -7.04 -7.13 -7.68
C SER A 48 -6.32 -6.68 -6.41
N MET A 49 -6.93 -6.92 -5.25
CA MET A 49 -6.29 -6.58 -3.97
C MET A 49 -4.93 -7.28 -3.77
N GLY A 50 -4.74 -8.47 -4.35
CA GLY A 50 -3.44 -9.16 -4.32
C GLY A 50 -2.36 -8.43 -5.13
N GLU A 51 -2.72 -7.90 -6.30
CA GLU A 51 -1.82 -7.07 -7.11
C GLU A 51 -1.50 -5.74 -6.41
N VAL A 52 -2.51 -5.11 -5.79
CA VAL A 52 -2.34 -3.88 -4.99
C VAL A 52 -1.30 -4.09 -3.89
N VAL A 53 -1.44 -5.15 -3.08
CA VAL A 53 -0.50 -5.44 -1.99
C VAL A 53 0.91 -5.65 -2.52
N LYS A 54 1.06 -6.47 -3.57
CA LYS A 54 2.37 -6.77 -4.17
C LYS A 54 3.06 -5.51 -4.70
N GLU A 55 2.31 -4.58 -5.28
CA GLU A 55 2.88 -3.33 -5.75
C GLU A 55 3.25 -2.39 -4.60
N ILE A 56 2.44 -2.32 -3.54
CA ILE A 56 2.79 -1.54 -2.33
C ILE A 56 4.09 -2.06 -1.71
N GLU A 57 4.23 -3.38 -1.57
CA GLU A 57 5.46 -4.01 -1.06
C GLU A 57 6.69 -3.63 -1.91
N ASN A 58 6.54 -3.62 -3.23
CA ASN A 58 7.60 -3.19 -4.16
C ASN A 58 7.94 -1.70 -3.97
N ILE A 59 6.93 -0.83 -3.87
CA ILE A 59 7.13 0.59 -3.62
C ILE A 59 7.87 0.83 -2.30
N MET A 60 7.50 0.12 -1.24
CA MET A 60 8.19 0.19 0.05
C MET A 60 9.66 -0.21 -0.06
N GLN A 61 9.96 -1.30 -0.77
CA GLN A 61 11.34 -1.73 -1.00
C GLN A 61 12.15 -0.68 -1.78
N LEU A 62 11.56 -0.05 -2.79
CA LEU A 62 12.18 1.05 -3.54
C LEU A 62 12.45 2.29 -2.67
N ALA A 63 11.61 2.51 -1.66
CA ALA A 63 11.78 3.53 -0.65
C ALA A 63 12.81 3.16 0.45
N GLY A 64 13.43 1.97 0.37
CA GLY A 64 14.35 1.47 1.39
C GLY A 64 13.66 1.02 2.68
N LEU A 65 12.33 0.84 2.65
CA LEU A 65 11.54 0.36 3.77
C LEU A 65 11.42 -1.17 3.71
N ASN A 66 11.39 -1.81 4.87
CA ASN A 66 11.08 -3.24 4.96
C ASN A 66 9.56 -3.44 5.05
N PRO A 67 8.90 -4.02 4.02
CA PRO A 67 7.45 -4.20 3.99
C PRO A 67 6.92 -5.22 5.02
N TYR A 68 7.80 -6.04 5.62
CA TYR A 68 7.39 -7.11 6.53
C TYR A 68 7.48 -6.72 8.02
N ILE A 69 7.85 -5.48 8.36
CA ILE A 69 8.05 -5.06 9.77
C ILE A 69 6.80 -5.30 10.63
N ASP A 70 5.59 -5.04 10.11
CA ASP A 70 4.34 -5.20 10.87
C ASP A 70 3.68 -6.58 10.74
N SER A 71 4.12 -7.40 9.77
CA SER A 71 3.52 -8.72 9.52
C SER A 71 3.82 -9.73 10.63
N ALA A 72 4.90 -9.54 11.40
CA ALA A 72 5.26 -10.41 12.52
C ALA A 72 4.30 -10.26 13.73
N THR A 73 3.63 -9.12 13.88
CA THR A 73 2.82 -8.81 15.07
C THR A 73 1.43 -9.47 15.02
N ASN A 74 0.88 -9.69 13.83
CA ASN A 74 -0.53 -10.09 13.66
C ASN A 74 -0.73 -11.62 13.56
N SER A 75 0.35 -12.42 13.49
CA SER A 75 0.26 -13.87 13.33
C SER A 75 0.00 -14.63 14.64
N ARG A 76 0.09 -13.98 15.81
CA ARG A 76 0.01 -14.64 17.11
C ARG A 76 -1.40 -14.86 17.66
N THR A 77 -2.45 -14.30 17.05
CA THR A 77 -3.79 -14.33 17.66
C THR A 77 -4.66 -15.53 17.27
N TYR A 78 -4.27 -16.35 16.29
CA TYR A 78 -5.08 -17.51 15.86
C TYR A 78 -4.71 -18.84 16.53
N GLN A 79 -3.59 -18.94 17.26
CA GLN A 79 -3.14 -20.23 17.79
C GLN A 79 -3.86 -20.64 19.11
N GLU A 80 -4.54 -19.72 19.80
CA GLU A 80 -5.20 -20.00 21.08
C GLU A 80 -6.70 -20.33 20.98
N ALA A 81 -7.34 -20.14 19.83
CA ALA A 81 -8.78 -20.42 19.66
C ALA A 81 -9.13 -21.89 19.32
N SER A 82 -8.13 -22.77 19.15
CA SER A 82 -8.36 -24.16 18.72
C SER A 82 -8.50 -25.18 19.86
N LYS A 83 -8.59 -24.73 21.12
CA LYS A 83 -8.86 -25.59 22.28
C LYS A 83 -10.04 -25.06 23.09
N GLY A 84 -11.24 -25.12 22.54
CA GLY A 84 -12.43 -24.81 23.33
C GLY A 84 -13.76 -24.88 22.56
N SER A 85 -14.48 -25.98 22.79
CA SER A 85 -15.94 -26.05 22.87
C SER A 85 -16.78 -25.96 21.58
N GLY A 86 -17.28 -27.13 21.16
CA GLY A 86 -18.71 -27.36 20.85
C GLY A 86 -19.19 -26.97 19.45
N ASP A 87 -19.63 -27.98 18.70
CA ASP A 87 -20.47 -27.80 17.50
C ASP A 87 -21.76 -27.05 17.88
N PRO A 88 -22.04 -25.86 17.32
CA PRO A 88 -23.28 -25.12 17.60
C PRO A 88 -24.53 -25.71 16.93
N TYR A 89 -24.39 -26.79 16.16
CA TYR A 89 -25.51 -27.44 15.44
C TYR A 89 -25.66 -28.93 15.77
N GLY A 90 -25.05 -29.41 16.87
CA GLY A 90 -25.23 -30.75 17.43
C GLY A 90 -26.26 -30.81 18.54
#